data_AF-A0A0R0DLS1-F1
#
_entry.id   AF-A0A0R0DLS1-F1
#
_cell.length_a   1.000
_cell.length_b   1.000
_cell.length_c   1.000
_cell.angle_alpha   90.00
_cell.angle_beta   90.00
_cell.angle_gamma   90.00
#
_symmetry.space_group_name_H-M   'P 1'
#
loop_
_entity.id
_entity.type
_entity.pdbx_description
1 polymer ?
#
loop_
_entity_poly.entity_id
_entity_poly.type
_entity_poly.pdbx_seq_one_letter_code
_entity_poly.pdbx_strand_id
1 'polypeptide(L)'
;MRDIHQQLINGIASGLRKAEESGDIIICSATSDRAVSLISNEVREVFTSDVFSPEELLALSGLIFHAVADKRFYDWEMPTLIGYTADDLAELGERIRQLSTL
;
A
#
# COMPACT_ATOMS: atom_id res chain seq x y z
N MET A 1 9.35 9.26 0.99
CA MET A 1 7.98 8.88 0.58
C MET A 1 7.15 8.71 1.85
N ARG A 2 5.93 9.27 1.92
CA ARG A 2 5.07 9.19 3.12
C ARG A 2 4.49 7.78 3.20
N ASP A 3 4.70 7.11 4.33
CA ASP A 3 4.13 5.78 4.60
C ASP A 3 2.60 5.88 4.68
N ILE A 4 1.93 5.33 3.66
CA ILE A 4 0.46 5.34 3.52
C ILE A 4 -0.18 4.62 4.72
N HIS A 5 0.46 3.59 5.26
CA HIS A 5 -0.01 2.87 6.43
C HIS A 5 0.02 3.76 7.67
N GLN A 6 1.10 4.51 7.86
CA GLN A 6 1.19 5.47 8.97
C GLN A 6 0.15 6.60 8.83
N GLN A 7 -0.16 7.04 7.60
CA GLN A 7 -1.22 8.01 7.36
C GLN A 7 -2.60 7.47 7.68
N LEU A 8 -2.88 6.21 7.32
CA LEU A 8 -4.13 5.55 7.62
C LEU A 8 -4.34 5.44 9.14
N ILE A 9 -3.34 4.95 9.86
CA ILE A 9 -3.37 4.86 11.34
C ILE A 9 -3.64 6.23 11.95
N ASN A 10 -2.91 7.27 11.51
CA ASN A 10 -3.07 8.63 12.05
C ASN A 10 -4.45 9.21 11.73
N GLY A 11 -4.98 8.94 10.53
CA GLY A 11 -6.32 9.35 10.11
C GLY A 11 -7.42 8.71 10.94
N ILE A 12 -7.34 7.39 11.15
CA ILE A 12 -8.30 6.64 11.99
C ILE A 12 -8.23 7.13 13.43
N ALA A 13 -7.03 7.29 14.00
CA ALA A 13 -6.85 7.80 15.36
C ALA A 13 -7.46 9.20 15.54
N SER A 14 -7.27 10.09 14.55
CA SER A 14 -7.87 11.42 14.58
C SER A 14 -9.39 11.37 14.44
N GLY A 15 -9.93 10.51 13.57
CA GLY A 15 -11.37 10.34 13.39
C GLY A 15 -12.05 9.81 14.65
N LEU A 16 -11.46 8.79 15.29
CA LEU A 16 -11.97 8.22 16.54
C LEU A 16 -12.00 9.26 17.67
N ARG A 17 -10.95 10.08 17.81
CA ARG A 17 -10.95 11.17 18.80
C ARG A 17 -12.07 12.18 18.56
N LYS A 18 -12.27 12.61 17.31
CA LYS A 18 -13.35 13.54 16.97
C LYS A 18 -14.74 12.95 17.23
N ALA A 19 -14.93 11.67 16.92
CA ALA A 19 -16.18 10.97 17.17
C ALA A 19 -16.45 10.81 18.68
N GLU A 20 -15.41 10.57 19.48
CA GLU A 20 -15.52 10.54 20.94
C GLU A 20 -15.81 11.94 21.53
N GLU A 21 -15.12 12.97 21.07
CA GLU A 21 -15.36 14.38 21.45
C GLU A 21 -16.77 14.86 21.09
N SER A 22 -17.33 14.37 19.97
CA SER A 22 -18.68 14.68 19.52
C SER A 22 -19.76 13.85 20.23
N GLY A 23 -19.35 12.83 21.00
CA GLY A 23 -20.26 11.91 21.70
C GLY A 23 -20.91 10.86 20.79
N ASP A 24 -20.44 10.70 19.55
CA ASP A 24 -20.96 9.73 18.59
C ASP A 24 -20.57 8.29 18.99
N ILE A 25 -19.40 8.15 19.63
CA ILE A 25 -18.89 6.87 20.16
C ILE A 25 -18.30 7.09 21.56
N ILE A 26 -18.17 6.00 22.33
CA ILE A 26 -17.44 5.98 23.61
C ILE A 26 -16.39 4.88 23.52
N ILE A 27 -15.12 5.22 23.76
CA ILE A 27 -14.03 4.25 23.77
C ILE A 27 -13.78 3.84 25.24
N CYS A 28 -14.16 2.62 25.58
CA CYS A 28 -14.03 2.13 26.96
C CYS A 28 -12.60 1.75 27.37
N SER A 29 -11.64 1.78 26.44
CA SER A 29 -10.22 1.50 26.71
C SER A 29 -9.44 2.76 27.06
N ALA A 30 -8.38 2.61 27.86
CA ALA A 30 -7.53 3.73 28.26
C ALA A 30 -6.82 4.43 27.08
N THR A 31 -6.67 3.75 25.94
CA THR A 31 -6.15 4.31 24.70
C THR A 31 -6.99 3.84 23.51
N SER A 32 -6.99 4.60 22.43
CA SER A 32 -7.65 4.23 21.17
C SER A 32 -6.78 3.30 20.30
N ASP A 33 -5.52 3.05 20.67
CA ASP A 33 -4.55 2.32 19.84
C ASP A 33 -5.08 0.96 19.35
N ARG A 34 -5.70 0.20 20.25
CA ARG A 34 -6.25 -1.12 19.91
C ARG A 34 -7.40 -1.02 18.91
N ALA A 35 -8.27 -0.02 19.05
CA ALA A 35 -9.37 0.23 18.12
C ALA A 35 -8.84 0.72 16.76
N VAL A 36 -7.83 1.60 16.77
CA VAL A 36 -7.14 2.08 15.56
C VAL A 36 -6.53 0.93 14.79
N SER A 37 -5.78 0.04 15.46
CA SER A 37 -5.15 -1.12 14.81
C SER A 37 -6.17 -2.11 14.25
N LEU A 38 -7.27 -2.34 14.97
CA LEU A 38 -8.35 -3.21 14.48
C LEU A 38 -8.97 -2.64 13.19
N ILE A 39 -9.38 -1.37 13.22
CA ILE A 39 -10.01 -0.72 12.08
C ILE A 39 -9.03 -0.60 10.90
N SER A 40 -7.76 -0.28 11.16
CA SER A 40 -6.77 -0.20 10.08
C SER A 40 -6.57 -1.54 9.38
N ASN A 41 -6.59 -2.64 10.14
CA ASN A 41 -6.43 -3.99 9.58
C ASN A 41 -7.65 -4.39 8.73
N GLU A 42 -8.87 -4.14 9.21
CA GLU A 42 -10.11 -4.42 8.46
C GLU A 42 -10.21 -3.58 7.18
N VAL A 43 -9.90 -2.28 7.25
CA VAL A 43 -9.86 -1.40 6.07
C VAL A 43 -8.80 -1.85 5.08
N ARG A 44 -7.65 -2.32 5.59
CA ARG A 44 -6.58 -2.85 4.75
C ARG A 44 -7.04 -4.10 4.02
N GLU A 45 -7.69 -5.03 4.71
CA GLU A 45 -8.24 -6.24 4.09
C GLU A 45 -9.20 -5.90 2.93
N VAL A 46 -10.08 -4.91 3.08
CA VAL A 46 -10.94 -4.47 1.97
C VAL A 46 -10.14 -3.85 0.81
N PHE A 47 -9.09 -3.07 1.11
CA PHE A 47 -8.34 -2.35 0.08
C PHE A 47 -7.34 -3.23 -0.67
N THR A 48 -6.69 -4.17 0.01
CA THR A 48 -5.69 -5.06 -0.60
C THR A 48 -6.31 -6.34 -1.14
N SER A 49 -7.30 -6.94 -0.45
CA SER A 49 -7.77 -8.29 -0.78
C SER A 49 -8.67 -8.36 -2.01
N ASP A 50 -9.26 -7.25 -2.46
CA ASP A 50 -10.14 -7.24 -3.65
C ASP A 50 -9.40 -7.05 -4.98
N VAL A 51 -8.11 -6.70 -4.95
CA VAL A 51 -7.35 -6.39 -6.19
C VAL A 51 -6.15 -7.32 -6.39
N PHE A 52 -5.29 -7.49 -5.38
CA PHE A 52 -4.15 -8.40 -5.42
C PHE A 52 -3.77 -8.86 -4.01
N SER A 53 -3.63 -10.17 -3.82
CA SER A 53 -3.04 -10.75 -2.61
C SER A 53 -1.57 -10.34 -2.45
N PRO A 54 -1.01 -10.37 -1.23
CA PRO A 54 0.42 -10.11 -1.01
C PRO A 54 1.34 -10.99 -1.87
N GLU A 55 0.95 -12.23 -2.10
CA GLU A 55 1.69 -13.19 -2.95
C GLU A 55 1.68 -12.76 -4.43
N GLU A 56 0.54 -12.28 -4.93
CA GLU A 56 0.41 -11.76 -6.30
C GLU A 56 1.19 -10.45 -6.48
N LEU A 57 1.20 -9.56 -5.48
CA LEU A 57 2.03 -8.36 -5.49
C LEU A 57 3.52 -8.71 -5.48
N LEU A 58 3.93 -9.71 -4.70
CA LEU A 58 5.30 -10.19 -4.70
C LEU A 58 5.69 -10.74 -6.08
N ALA A 59 4.84 -11.60 -6.67
CA ALA A 59 5.05 -12.13 -8.01
C ALA A 59 5.13 -11.03 -9.07
N LEU A 60 4.25 -10.02 -9.01
CA LEU A 60 4.24 -8.88 -9.91
C LEU A 60 5.50 -8.03 -9.78
N SER A 61 5.97 -7.75 -8.56
CA SER A 61 7.24 -7.05 -8.34
C SER A 61 8.42 -7.85 -8.92
N GLY A 62 8.41 -9.18 -8.75
CA GLY A 62 9.43 -10.06 -9.31
C GLY A 62 9.46 -10.03 -10.84
N LEU A 63 8.29 -10.05 -11.48
CA LEU A 63 8.15 -9.90 -12.94
C LEU A 63 8.70 -8.56 -13.43
N ILE A 64 8.37 -7.46 -12.74
CA ILE A 64 8.87 -6.13 -13.06
C ILE A 64 10.41 -6.09 -12.96
N PHE A 65 11.00 -6.60 -11.88
CA PHE A 65 12.45 -6.64 -11.76
C PHE A 65 13.12 -7.51 -12.82
N HIS A 66 12.48 -8.61 -13.21
CA HIS A 66 12.99 -9.44 -14.30
C HIS A 66 12.96 -8.72 -15.65
N ALA A 67 11.86 -8.01 -15.93
CA ALA A 67 11.69 -7.19 -17.13
C ALA A 67 12.69 -6.03 -17.22
N VAL A 68 12.94 -5.33 -16.11
CA VAL A 68 13.93 -4.24 -16.04
C VAL A 68 15.36 -4.76 -16.21
N ALA A 69 15.67 -5.94 -15.65
CA ALA A 69 17.01 -6.52 -15.75
C ALA A 69 17.38 -7.01 -17.16
N ASP A 70 16.38 -7.31 -18.00
CA ASP A 70 16.59 -7.69 -19.40
C ASP A 70 16.73 -6.46 -20.29
N LYS A 71 17.98 -6.14 -20.68
CA LYS A 71 18.28 -5.01 -21.57
C LYS A 71 17.61 -5.10 -22.93
N ARG A 72 17.25 -6.31 -23.40
CA ARG A 72 16.53 -6.50 -24.68
C ARG A 72 15.04 -6.23 -24.54
N PHE A 73 14.50 -6.37 -23.34
CA PHE A 73 13.09 -6.11 -23.05
C PHE A 73 12.80 -4.62 -23.14
N TYR A 74 13.70 -3.77 -22.64
CA TYR A 74 13.55 -2.32 -22.68
C TYR A 74 14.11 -1.64 -23.94
N ASP A 75 14.46 -2.40 -24.98
CA ASP A 75 14.96 -1.84 -26.23
C ASP A 75 13.83 -1.16 -27.03
N TRP A 76 14.06 0.12 -27.32
CA TRP A 76 13.43 1.05 -28.27
C TRP A 76 11.89 1.21 -28.28
N GLU A 77 11.08 0.15 -28.20
CA GLU A 77 9.62 0.23 -28.28
C GLU A 77 8.93 0.18 -26.92
N MET A 78 9.49 -0.54 -25.96
CA MET A 78 8.81 -0.74 -24.67
C MET A 78 8.57 0.56 -23.89
N PRO A 79 9.54 1.47 -23.71
CA PRO A 79 9.28 2.75 -23.05
C PRO A 79 8.11 3.54 -23.65
N THR A 80 7.93 3.44 -24.97
CA THR A 80 6.84 4.10 -25.70
C THR A 80 5.51 3.38 -25.52
N LEU A 81 5.52 2.05 -25.51
CA LEU A 81 4.32 1.23 -25.40
C LEU A 81 3.66 1.33 -24.01
N ILE A 82 4.47 1.25 -22.95
CA ILE A 82 3.98 1.26 -21.57
C ILE A 82 4.03 2.65 -20.92
N GLY A 83 4.74 3.60 -21.53
CA GLY A 83 4.88 4.96 -21.00
C GLY A 83 5.77 5.07 -19.76
N TYR A 84 6.57 4.03 -19.46
CA TYR A 84 7.49 3.97 -18.34
C TYR A 84 8.90 3.67 -18.84
N THR A 85 9.90 4.41 -18.36
CA THR A 85 11.30 4.02 -18.55
C THR A 85 11.64 2.80 -17.69
N ALA A 86 12.80 2.19 -17.92
CA ALA A 86 13.27 1.08 -17.10
C ALA A 86 13.44 1.51 -15.62
N ASP A 87 13.92 2.73 -15.39
CA ASP A 87 14.10 3.29 -14.05
C ASP A 87 12.74 3.54 -13.37
N ASP A 88 11.76 4.10 -14.10
CA ASP A 88 10.43 4.32 -13.54
C ASP A 88 9.72 2.99 -13.19
N LEU A 89 9.90 1.96 -14.01
CA LEU A 89 9.34 0.65 -13.74
C LEU A 89 10.05 -0.04 -12.57
N ALA A 90 11.36 0.16 -12.42
CA ALA A 90 12.10 -0.32 -11.24
C ALA A 90 11.57 0.31 -9.95
N GLU A 91 11.30 1.63 -9.97
CA GLU A 91 10.68 2.33 -8.84
C GLU A 91 9.26 1.82 -8.54
N LEU A 92 8.48 1.54 -9.59
CA LEU A 92 7.15 0.91 -9.45
C LEU A 92 7.26 -0.49 -8.82
N GLY A 93 8.20 -1.31 -9.27
CA GLY A 93 8.46 -2.65 -8.73
C GLY A 93 8.79 -2.61 -7.25
N GLU A 94 9.58 -1.64 -6.81
CA GLU A 94 9.93 -1.46 -5.40
C GLU A 94 8.71 -1.07 -4.56
N ARG A 95 7.87 -0.15 -5.05
CA ARG A 95 6.63 0.23 -4.39
C ARG A 95 5.67 -0.95 -4.27
N ILE A 96 5.54 -1.76 -5.31
CA ILE A 96 4.69 -2.97 -5.29
C ILE A 96 5.24 -4.01 -4.31
N ARG A 97 6.56 -4.20 -4.25
CA ARG A 97 7.20 -5.09 -3.29
C ARG A 97 6.99 -4.65 -1.85
N GLN A 98 7.00 -3.35 -1.58
CA GLN A 98 6.69 -2.84 -0.24
C GLN A 98 5.24 -3.15 0.17
N LEU A 99 4.32 -3.14 -0.79
CA LEU A 99 2.92 -3.52 -0.56
C LEU A 99 2.75 -5.02 -0.33
N SER A 100 3.64 -5.88 -0.86
CA SER A 100 3.60 -7.34 -0.62
C SER A 100 4.18 -7.76 0.73
N THR A 101 5.01 -6.92 1.36
CA THR A 101 5.57 -7.17 2.70
C THR A 101 4.71 -6.65 3.85
N LEU A 102 3.49 -6.20 3.57
CA LEU A 102 2.48 -5.73 4.54
C LEU A 102 1.59 -6.86 5.05
#